data_AF-A0A7C4C3U3-F1
#
_entry.id   AF-A0A7C4C3U3-F1
#
_cell.length_a   1.000
_cell.length_b   1.000
_cell.length_c   1.000
_cell.angle_alpha   90.00
_cell.angle_beta   90.00
_cell.angle_gamma   90.00
#
_symmetry.space_group_name_H-M   'P 1'
#
loop_
_entity.id
_entity.type
_entity.pdbx_description
1 polymer ?
#
loop_
_entity_poly.entity_id
_entity_poly.type
_entity_poly.pdbx_seq_one_letter_code
_entity_poly.pdbx_strand_id
1 'polypeptide(L)' 'MYILRLSDLEKYILRTLSSSDKPLTCIEIARKLGIDGRKIAGKLRALKRLNYVIESDKKYSITHRGRDALLDL' A
#
# COMPACT_ATOMS: atom_id res chain seq x y z
N MET A 1 -8.76 -21.60 -1.17
CA MET A 1 -8.37 -20.21 -1.51
C MET A 1 -8.31 -19.42 -0.21
N TYR A 2 -7.12 -19.17 0.35
CA TYR A 2 -7.02 -18.42 1.61
C TYR A 2 -7.36 -16.95 1.32
N ILE A 3 -8.48 -16.47 1.86
CA ILE A 3 -8.83 -15.05 1.86
C ILE A 3 -7.80 -14.36 2.77
N LEU A 4 -6.79 -13.74 2.16
CA LEU A 4 -5.79 -12.96 2.86
C LEU A 4 -6.45 -11.66 3.32
N ARG A 5 -6.95 -11.65 4.55
CA ARG A 5 -7.59 -10.48 5.15
C ARG A 5 -6.52 -9.40 5.36
N LEU A 6 -6.62 -8.31 4.60
CA LEU A 6 -5.76 -7.14 4.79
C LEU A 6 -5.96 -6.55 6.19
N SER A 7 -4.85 -6.24 6.86
CA SER A 7 -4.85 -5.46 8.09
C SER A 7 -5.24 -4.00 7.81
N ASP A 8 -5.73 -3.30 8.84
CA ASP A 8 -6.19 -1.92 8.66
C ASP A 8 -5.06 -0.98 8.19
N LEU A 9 -3.83 -1.23 8.65
CA LEU A 9 -2.65 -0.50 8.15
C LEU A 9 -2.40 -0.72 6.66
N GLU A 10 -2.55 -1.96 6.17
CA GLU A 10 -2.41 -2.25 4.73
C GLU A 10 -3.50 -1.57 3.92
N LYS A 11 -4.74 -1.54 4.42
CA LYS A 11 -5.84 -0.80 3.78
C LYS A 11 -5.56 0.70 3.74
N TYR A 12 -5.07 1.29 4.83
CA TYR A 12 -4.71 2.70 4.86
C TYR A 12 -3.58 3.05 3.89
N ILE A 13 -2.57 2.17 3.75
CA ILE A 13 -1.52 2.33 2.75
C ILE A 13 -2.11 2.31 1.34
N LEU A 14 -2.96 1.33 1.03
CA LEU A 14 -3.61 1.22 -0.28
C LEU A 14 -4.51 2.44 -0.56
N ARG A 15 -5.32 2.88 0.41
CA ARG A 15 -6.13 4.11 0.27
C ARG A 15 -5.25 5.32 -0.03
N THR A 16 -4.16 5.50 0.72
CA THR A 16 -3.21 6.61 0.53
C THR A 16 -2.60 6.60 -0.88
N LEU A 17 -2.24 5.43 -1.40
CA LEU A 17 -1.73 5.28 -2.75
C LEU A 17 -2.81 5.48 -3.82
N SER A 18 -4.06 5.07 -3.54
CA SER A 18 -5.19 5.23 -4.47
C SER A 18 -5.62 6.67 -4.64
N SER A 19 -5.48 7.49 -3.60
CA SER A 19 -5.81 8.92 -3.59
C SER A 19 -4.65 9.81 -4.04
N SER A 20 -3.51 9.23 -4.43
CA SER A 20 -2.35 9.95 -4.92
C SER A 20 -2.23 9.78 -6.43
N ASP A 21 -2.21 10.89 -7.17
CA ASP A 21 -1.98 10.87 -8.63
C ASP A 21 -0.54 10.53 -9.00
N LYS A 22 0.37 10.51 -8.01
CA LYS A 22 1.80 10.24 -8.20
C LYS A 22 2.27 9.07 -7.34
N PRO A 23 3.26 8.29 -7.81
CA PRO A 23 3.93 7.29 -7.00
C PRO A 23 4.54 7.92 -5.75
N LEU A 24 4.40 7.26 -4.59
CA LEU A 24 4.88 7.77 -3.30
C LEU A 24 6.01 6.91 -2.73
N THR A 25 7.02 7.54 -2.16
CA THR A 25 8.05 6.86 -1.38
C THR A 25 7.49 6.34 -0.06
N CYS A 26 8.17 5.36 0.54
CA CYS A 26 7.82 4.85 1.87
C CYS A 26 7.75 5.98 2.93
N ILE A 27 8.64 6.96 2.85
CA ILE A 27 8.69 8.11 3.77
C ILE A 27 7.47 9.02 3.58
N GLU A 28 7.05 9.28 2.35
CA GLU A 28 5.87 10.11 2.07
C GLU A 28 4.58 9.43 2.56
N ILE A 29 4.47 8.11 2.35
CA ILE A 29 3.33 7.32 2.86
C ILE A 29 3.31 7.36 4.40
N ALA A 30 4.47 7.18 5.04
CA ALA A 30 4.62 7.26 6.49
C ALA A 30 4.22 8.62 7.05
N ARG A 31 4.65 9.70 6.39
CA ARG A 31 4.28 11.07 6.77
C ARG A 31 2.78 11.32 6.63
N LYS A 32 2.16 10.88 5.53
CA LYS A 32 0.71 11.03 5.30
C LYS A 32 -0.13 10.26 6.32
N LEU A 33 0.36 9.10 6.76
CA LEU A 33 -0.34 8.26 7.75
C LEU A 33 -0.02 8.62 9.20
N GLY A 34 1.01 9.42 9.46
CA GLY A 34 1.48 9.72 10.82
C GLY A 34 2.07 8.49 11.53
N ILE A 35 2.68 7.56 10.79
CA ILE A 35 3.18 6.27 11.29
C ILE A 35 4.69 6.16 11.05
N ASP A 36 5.39 5.45 11.94
CA ASP A 36 6.81 5.10 11.76
C ASP A 36 7.05 4.33 10.44
N GLY A 37 7.98 4.83 9.62
CA GLY A 37 8.34 4.25 8.32
C GLY A 37 8.79 2.78 8.39
N ARG A 38 9.34 2.31 9.52
CA ARG A 38 9.70 0.90 9.73
C ARG A 38 8.47 -0.02 9.70
N LYS A 39 7.35 0.45 10.27
CA LYS A 39 6.07 -0.31 10.25
C LYS A 39 5.50 -0.39 8.85
N ILE A 40 5.71 0.64 8.03
CA ILE A 40 5.23 0.68 6.64
C ILE A 40 6.08 -0.18 5.71
N ALA A 41 7.41 -0.17 5.86
CA ALA A 41 8.30 -0.92 4.99
C ALA A 41 7.98 -2.42 4.96
N GLY A 42 7.69 -3.03 6.11
CA GLY A 42 7.27 -4.43 6.19
C GLY A 42 5.96 -4.69 5.45
N LYS A 43 4.99 -3.79 5.58
CA LYS A 43 3.68 -3.90 4.91
C LYS A 43 3.79 -3.69 3.39
N LEU A 44 4.55 -2.71 2.93
CA LEU A 44 4.78 -2.48 1.50
C LEU A 44 5.42 -3.69 0.82
N ARG A 45 6.37 -4.37 1.47
CA ARG A 45 6.95 -5.62 0.93
C ARG A 45 5.88 -6.71 0.78
N ALA A 46 5.01 -6.88 1.78
CA ALA A 46 3.91 -7.84 1.70
C ALA A 46 2.92 -7.48 0.58
N LEU A 47 2.49 -6.22 0.50
CA LEU A 47 1.59 -5.72 -0.54
C LEU A 47 2.18 -5.87 -1.95
N LYS A 48 3.48 -5.62 -2.11
CA LYS A 48 4.21 -5.81 -3.37
C LYS A 48 4.21 -7.28 -3.79
N ARG A 49 4.51 -8.20 -2.85
CA ARG A 49 4.48 -9.65 -3.11
C ARG A 49 3.09 -10.15 -3.52
N LEU A 50 2.04 -9.51 -3.01
CA LEU A 50 0.64 -9.82 -3.35
C LEU A 50 0.15 -9.10 -4.62
N ASN A 51 1.01 -8.32 -5.27
CA ASN A 51 0.68 -7.53 -6.47
C ASN A 51 -0.43 -6.48 -6.24
N TYR A 52 -0.56 -5.98 -5.01
CA TYR A 52 -1.45 -4.85 -4.69
C TYR A 52 -0.78 -3.49 -4.93
N VAL A 53 0.56 -3.46 -4.91
CA VAL A 53 1.36 -2.29 -5.23
C VAL A 53 2.52 -2.69 -6.14
N ILE A 54 2.96 -1.76 -6.99
CA ILE A 54 4.21 -1.86 -7.73
C ILE A 54 5.20 -0.85 -7.20
N GLU A 55 6.49 -1.16 -7.32
CA GLU A 55 7.58 -0.28 -6.96
C GLU A 55 8.37 0.09 -8.22
N SER A 56 8.59 1.38 -8.44
CA SER A 56 9.46 1.93 -9.49
C SER A 56 10.23 3.11 -8.91
N ASP A 57 11.55 3.12 -9.08
CA ASP A 57 12.44 4.19 -8.56
C ASP A 57 12.19 4.51 -7.07
N LYS A 58 12.13 3.47 -6.22
CA LYS A 58 11.84 3.56 -4.76
C LYS A 58 10.50 4.20 -4.40
N LYS A 59 9.61 4.38 -5.37
CA LYS A 59 8.25 4.88 -5.20
C LYS A 59 7.25 3.77 -5.46
N TYR A 60 6.14 3.85 -4.77
CA TYR A 60 5.07 2.86 -4.79
C TYR A 60 3.83 3.44 -5.45
N SER A 61 3.20 2.63 -6.30
CA SER A 61 1.90 2.92 -6.92
C SER A 61 0.96 1.77 -6.67
N ILE A 62 -0.34 2.07 -6.51
CA ILE A 62 -1.36 1.03 -6.38
C ILE A 62 -1.65 0.39 -7.75
N THR A 63 -1.85 -0.94 -7.77
CA THR A 63 -2.28 -1.67 -8.96
C THR A 63 -3.80 -1.72 -9.07
N HIS A 64 -4.33 -2.20 -10.19
CA HIS A 64 -5.77 -2.50 -10.33
C HIS A 64 -6.25 -3.44 -9.23
N ARG A 65 -5.54 -4.57 -9.04
CA ARG A 65 -5.82 -5.53 -7.96
C ARG A 65 -5.82 -4.88 -6.57
N GLY A 66 -4.91 -3.94 -6.32
CA GLY A 66 -4.86 -3.20 -5.06
C GLY A 66 -6.07 -2.29 -4.85
N ARG A 67 -6.60 -1.69 -5.93
CA ARG A 67 -7.86 -0.92 -5.88
C ARG A 67 -9.06 -1.84 -5.66
N ASP A 68 -9.11 -2.99 -6.32
CA ASP A 68 -10.21 -3.95 -6.15
C ASP A 68 -10.28 -4.46 -4.70
N ALA A 69 -9.12 -4.68 -4.07
CA ALA A 69 -9.04 -5.06 -2.67
C ALA A 69 -9.55 -3.98 -1.69
N LEU A 70 -9.77 -2.74 -2.15
CA LEU A 70 -10.44 -1.69 -1.38
C LEU A 70 -11.97 -1.71 -1.52
N LEU A 71 -12.50 -2.32 -2.59
CA LEU A 71 -13.93 -2.46 -2.87
C LEU A 71 -14.54 -3.70 -2.21
N ASP A 72 -13.71 -4.73 -1.97
CA ASP A 72 -14.10 -5.99 -1.31
C ASP A 72 -14.13 -5.86 0.24
N LEU A 73 -14.39 -4.64 0.73
CA LEU A 73 -14.41 -4.22 2.14
C LEU A 73 -15.71 -3.52 2.50
#